data_AF-A0A1L9TUF7-F1
#
_entry.id   AF-A0A1L9TUF7-F1
#
_cell.length_a   1.000
_cell.length_b   1.000
_cell.length_c   1.000
_cell.angle_alpha   90.00
_cell.angle_beta   90.00
_cell.angle_gamma   90.00
#
_symmetry.space_group_name_H-M   'P 1'
#
loop_
_entity.id
_entity.type
_entity.pdbx_description
1 polymer ?
#
loop_
_entity_poly.entity_id
_entity_poly.type
_entity_poly.pdbx_seq_one_letter_code
_entity_poly.pdbx_strand_id
1 'polypeptide(L)'
;MSIAINLVIAIRIHKPTGAAVFFGNITSAWGRSRYHGATRHPFCGDDGSYHPPPQFGNGTPMNVEDLDILLDIAEKSAVLIRWEQGDLIILDVRGPLLAQECCNP
;
A
#
# COMPACT_ATOMS: atom_id res chain seq x y z
N MET A 1 -7.00 11.33 20.70
CA MET A 1 -5.93 11.54 19.70
C MET A 1 -6.56 11.31 18.34
N SER A 2 -6.85 12.37 17.58
CA SER A 2 -7.51 12.25 16.27
C SER A 2 -6.46 11.88 15.22
N ILE A 3 -6.55 10.67 14.69
CA ILE A 3 -5.79 10.28 13.50
C ILE A 3 -6.47 11.00 12.32
N ALA A 4 -5.74 11.87 11.62
CA ALA A 4 -6.28 12.56 10.46
C ALA A 4 -6.57 11.52 9.36
N ILE A 5 -7.86 11.30 9.07
CA ILE A 5 -8.31 10.43 7.99
C ILE A 5 -8.19 11.23 6.69
N ASN A 6 -7.21 10.90 5.85
CA ASN A 6 -7.13 11.48 4.52
C ASN A 6 -8.06 10.71 3.58
N LEU A 7 -9.19 11.31 3.22
CA LEU A 7 -10.10 10.75 2.22
C LEU A 7 -9.46 10.89 0.84
N VAL A 8 -9.06 9.75 0.24
CA VAL A 8 -8.40 9.73 -1.07
C VAL A 8 -9.19 8.86 -2.04
N ILE A 9 -9.29 9.31 -3.29
CA ILE A 9 -9.85 8.50 -4.38
C ILE A 9 -8.89 7.33 -4.68
N ALA A 10 -9.34 6.11 -4.41
CA ALA A 10 -8.55 4.88 -4.52
C ALA A 10 -8.26 4.43 -5.97
N ILE A 11 -9.09 4.82 -6.93
CA ILE A 11 -8.91 4.50 -8.35
C ILE A 11 -8.90 5.79 -9.17
N ARG A 12 -7.82 6.02 -9.92
CA ARG A 12 -7.66 7.19 -10.78
C ARG A 12 -7.54 6.78 -12.24
N ILE A 13 -7.86 7.67 -13.16
CA ILE A 13 -7.61 7.47 -14.58
C ILE A 13 -6.25 8.07 -14.95
N HIS A 14 -5.35 7.23 -15.43
CA HIS A 14 -4.05 7.64 -15.94
C HIS A 14 -4.23 8.30 -17.32
N LYS A 15 -4.26 9.64 -17.36
CA LYS A 15 -4.61 10.42 -18.56
C LYS A 15 -3.85 10.01 -19.84
N PRO A 16 -2.53 9.74 -19.82
CA PRO A 16 -1.81 9.35 -21.03
C PRO A 16 -2.26 8.01 -21.62
N THR A 17 -2.64 7.03 -20.80
CA THR A 17 -3.00 5.68 -21.28
C THR A 17 -4.49 5.37 -21.22
N GLY A 18 -5.29 6.19 -20.52
CA GLY A 18 -6.70 5.94 -20.24
C GLY A 18 -6.96 4.82 -19.23
N ALA A 19 -5.91 4.20 -18.67
CA ALA A 19 -6.04 3.06 -17.77
C ALA A 19 -6.54 3.50 -16.38
N ALA A 20 -7.36 2.65 -15.76
CA ALA A 20 -7.67 2.76 -14.34
C ALA A 20 -6.47 2.26 -13.53
N VAL A 21 -5.96 3.10 -12.63
CA VAL A 21 -4.81 2.78 -11.78
C VAL A 21 -5.21 2.84 -10.31
N PHE A 22 -4.66 1.90 -9.55
CA PHE A 22 -4.79 1.91 -8.11
C PHE A 22 -3.90 3.01 -7.53
N PHE A 23 -4.47 3.91 -6.75
CA PHE A 23 -3.77 5.09 -6.23
C PHE A 23 -4.07 5.28 -4.75
N GLY A 24 -3.01 5.42 -3.94
CA GLY A 24 -3.12 5.62 -2.50
C GLY A 24 -2.13 4.77 -1.74
N ASN A 25 -2.31 4.70 -0.41
CA ASN A 25 -1.41 4.04 0.52
C ASN A 25 -2.08 2.89 1.28
N ILE A 26 -3.22 2.38 0.80
CA ILE A 26 -3.96 1.32 1.51
C ILE A 26 -3.14 0.03 1.64
N THR A 27 -2.43 -0.38 0.57
CA THR A 27 -1.58 -1.57 0.57
C THR A 27 -0.38 -1.41 1.51
N SER A 28 0.26 -0.24 1.53
CA SER A 28 1.38 0.02 2.43
C SER A 28 0.95 0.22 3.89
N ALA A 29 -0.23 0.81 4.13
CA ALA A 29 -0.83 0.88 5.46
C ALA A 29 -1.16 -0.52 5.98
N TRP A 30 -1.86 -1.33 5.18
CA TRP A 30 -2.22 -2.69 5.56
C TRP A 30 -1.00 -3.61 5.70
N GLY A 31 -0.03 -3.51 4.80
CA GLY A 31 1.23 -4.26 4.88
C GLY A 31 1.99 -3.98 6.18
N ARG A 32 2.02 -2.72 6.64
CA ARG A 32 2.59 -2.38 7.96
C ARG A 32 1.79 -2.98 9.11
N SER A 33 0.46 -2.89 9.09
CA SER A 33 -0.39 -3.52 10.10
C SER A 33 -0.14 -5.04 10.15
N ARG A 34 0.00 -5.70 9.00
CA ARG A 34 0.28 -7.13 8.89
C ARG A 34 1.67 -7.48 9.42
N TYR A 35 2.68 -6.70 9.07
CA TYR A 35 4.05 -6.87 9.56
C TYR A 35 4.12 -6.86 11.09
N HIS A 36 3.38 -5.94 11.73
CA HIS A 36 3.31 -5.81 13.19
C HIS A 36 2.27 -6.72 13.88
N GLY A 37 1.58 -7.59 13.14
CA GLY A 37 0.51 -8.44 13.69
C GLY A 37 -0.77 -7.69 14.12
N ALA A 38 -0.90 -6.42 13.75
CA ALA A 38 -2.00 -5.53 14.11
C ALA A 38 -3.21 -5.65 13.16
N THR A 39 -3.58 -6.87 12.75
CA THR A 39 -4.63 -7.11 11.73
C THR A 39 -6.01 -7.41 12.30
N ARG A 40 -6.09 -7.64 13.62
CA ARG A 40 -7.35 -7.90 14.35
C ARG A 40 -7.42 -6.99 15.57
N HIS A 41 -8.64 -6.75 16.05
CA HIS A 41 -8.88 -5.99 17.29
C HIS A 41 -7.97 -6.52 18.43
N PRO A 42 -7.25 -5.66 19.16
CA PRO A 42 -7.38 -4.20 19.26
C PRO A 42 -6.58 -3.40 18.22
N PHE A 43 -6.05 -4.05 17.17
CA PHE A 43 -5.18 -3.45 16.16
C PHE A 43 -3.91 -2.81 16.75
N CYS A 44 -3.39 -3.40 17.82
CA CYS A 44 -2.11 -3.04 18.40
C CYS A 44 -1.03 -3.97 17.84
N GLY A 45 0.07 -3.36 17.40
CA GLY A 45 1.23 -4.09 16.91
C GLY A 45 2.14 -4.59 18.02
N ASP A 46 3.08 -5.45 17.65
CA ASP A 46 4.21 -5.85 18.49
C ASP A 46 5.14 -4.68 18.86
N ASP A 47 5.07 -3.59 18.09
CA ASP A 47 5.72 -2.30 18.33
C ASP A 47 5.06 -1.46 19.44
N GLY A 48 3.97 -1.96 20.03
CA GLY A 48 3.19 -1.26 21.05
C GLY A 48 2.37 -0.07 20.50
N SER A 49 2.34 0.12 19.18
CA SER A 49 1.58 1.18 18.51
C SER A 49 0.23 0.68 18.02
N TYR A 50 -0.73 1.60 17.93
CA TYR A 50 -2.05 1.32 17.34
C TYR A 50 -2.01 1.56 15.83
N HIS A 51 -2.42 0.55 15.05
CA HIS A 51 -2.46 0.58 13.60
C HIS A 51 -3.92 0.55 13.12
N PRO A 52 -4.55 1.70 12.82
CA PRO A 52 -5.97 1.72 12.45
C PRO A 52 -6.21 0.91 11.18
N PRO A 53 -7.25 0.05 11.14
CA PRO A 53 -7.61 -0.66 9.92
C PRO A 53 -8.06 0.32 8.85
N PRO A 54 -7.77 0.06 7.56
CA PRO A 54 -8.31 0.84 6.46
C PRO A 54 -9.84 0.87 6.46
N GLN A 55 -10.40 2.04 6.14
CA GLN A 55 -11.83 2.28 6.08
C GLN A 55 -12.22 2.86 4.73
N PHE A 56 -13.44 2.57 4.29
CA PHE A 56 -14.07 3.27 3.18
C PHE A 56 -14.29 4.75 3.52
N GLY A 57 -14.55 5.57 2.50
CA GLY A 57 -14.76 7.01 2.69
C GLY A 57 -15.97 7.39 3.56
N ASN A 58 -16.87 6.43 3.80
CA ASN A 58 -18.01 6.56 4.71
C ASN A 58 -17.71 6.10 6.15
N GLY A 59 -16.46 5.71 6.45
CA GLY A 59 -16.03 5.20 7.76
C GLY A 59 -16.30 3.72 8.00
N THR A 60 -16.97 3.01 7.08
CA THR A 60 -17.16 1.56 7.19
C THR A 60 -15.81 0.84 7.10
N PRO A 61 -15.49 -0.11 7.99
CA PRO A 61 -14.26 -0.88 7.90
C PRO A 61 -14.22 -1.70 6.61
N MET A 62 -13.04 -1.81 6.01
CA MET A 62 -12.83 -2.74 4.89
C MET A 62 -12.65 -4.16 5.41
N ASN A 63 -12.99 -5.16 4.59
CA ASN A 63 -12.76 -6.54 4.97
C ASN A 63 -11.27 -6.90 4.96
N VAL A 64 -10.80 -7.55 6.02
CA VAL A 64 -9.43 -8.07 6.17
C VAL A 64 -9.07 -9.01 5.02
N GLU A 65 -9.98 -9.89 4.60
CA GLU A 65 -9.68 -10.82 3.50
C GLU A 65 -9.47 -10.08 2.16
N ASP A 66 -10.22 -9.02 1.89
CA ASP A 66 -10.05 -8.21 0.68
C ASP A 66 -8.73 -7.43 0.72
N LEU A 67 -8.34 -6.94 1.91
CA LEU A 67 -7.06 -6.25 2.13
C LEU A 67 -5.87 -7.19 1.93
N ASP A 68 -6.00 -8.44 2.37
CA ASP A 68 -4.99 -9.49 2.16
C ASP A 68 -4.85 -9.85 0.69
N ILE A 69 -5.97 -9.98 -0.05
CA ILE A 69 -5.94 -10.20 -1.50
C ILE A 69 -5.25 -9.02 -2.20
N LEU A 70 -5.57 -7.79 -1.80
CA LEU A 70 -4.97 -6.59 -2.39
C LEU A 70 -3.46 -6.54 -2.16
N LEU A 71 -2.99 -6.90 -0.96
CA LEU A 71 -1.56 -6.98 -0.65
C LEU A 71 -0.88 -8.10 -1.45
N ASP A 72 -1.48 -9.28 -1.55
CA ASP A 72 -0.97 -10.40 -2.34
C ASP A 72 -0.84 -10.06 -3.84
N ILE A 73 -1.82 -9.36 -4.41
CA ILE A 73 -1.75 -8.87 -5.79
C ILE A 73 -0.57 -7.89 -5.93
N ALA A 74 -0.41 -6.95 -5.01
CA ALA A 74 0.66 -5.96 -5.03
C ALA A 74 2.05 -6.61 -4.96
N GLU A 75 2.24 -7.59 -4.07
CA GLU A 75 3.50 -8.33 -3.93
C GLU A 75 3.81 -9.17 -5.17
N LYS A 76 2.81 -9.85 -5.74
CA LYS A 76 2.97 -10.68 -6.94
C LYS A 76 3.22 -9.89 -8.23
N SER A 77 2.77 -8.63 -8.27
CA SER A 77 2.97 -7.75 -9.42
C SER A 77 4.23 -6.88 -9.30
N ALA A 78 4.92 -6.91 -8.16
CA ALA A 78 6.19 -6.24 -7.98
C ALA A 78 7.28 -6.87 -8.86
N VAL A 79 8.12 -6.01 -9.45
CA VAL A 79 9.28 -6.43 -10.24
C VAL A 79 10.54 -6.15 -9.44
N LEU A 80 11.27 -7.21 -9.10
CA LEU A 80 12.57 -7.11 -8.44
C LEU A 80 13.67 -6.95 -9.48
N ILE A 81 14.32 -5.78 -9.49
CA ILE A 81 15.46 -5.48 -10.36
C ILE A 81 16.72 -5.40 -9.50
N ARG A 82 17.76 -6.13 -9.89
CA ARG A 82 19.08 -6.02 -9.27
C ARG A 82 19.77 -4.78 -9.80
N TRP A 83 20.13 -3.88 -8.89
CA TRP A 83 20.84 -2.65 -9.21
C TRP A 83 22.33 -2.89 -9.46
N GLU A 84 22.87 -2.22 -10.46
CA GLU A 84 24.29 -2.13 -10.74
C GLU A 84 24.77 -0.67 -10.66
N GLN A 85 26.08 -0.50 -10.46
CA GLN A 85 26.65 0.83 -10.37
C GLN A 85 26.47 1.59 -11.68
N GLY A 86 25.78 2.73 -11.61
CA GLY A 86 25.50 3.57 -12.78
C GLY A 86 24.08 3.42 -13.33
N ASP A 87 23.27 2.49 -12.81
CA ASP A 87 21.87 2.37 -13.17
C ASP A 87 21.05 3.59 -12.75
N LEU A 88 20.07 3.95 -13.60
CA LEU A 88 19.11 5.02 -13.34
C LEU A 88 17.71 4.52 -13.66
N ILE A 89 16.78 4.67 -12.71
CA ILE A 89 15.37 4.41 -12.93
C ILE A 89 14.60 5.71 -13.11
N ILE A 90 13.66 5.72 -14.06
CA ILE A 90 12.67 6.78 -14.21
C ILE A 90 11.31 6.14 -13.99
N LEU A 91 10.59 6.61 -12.98
CA LEU A 91 9.29 6.08 -12.58
C LEU A 91 8.17 7.05 -12.94
N ASP A 92 7.09 6.54 -13.53
CA ASP A 92 5.85 7.29 -13.62
C ASP A 92 5.08 7.17 -12.30
N VAL A 93 5.16 8.22 -11.47
CA VAL A 93 4.50 8.32 -10.16
C VAL A 93 2.96 8.39 -10.24
N ARG A 94 2.38 8.44 -11.44
CA ARG A 94 0.92 8.36 -11.67
C ARG A 94 0.52 7.06 -12.37
N GLY A 95 1.48 6.22 -12.75
CA GLY A 95 1.26 4.88 -13.28
C GLY A 95 1.13 3.83 -12.17
N PRO A 96 0.78 2.57 -12.50
CA PRO A 96 0.49 1.51 -11.53
C PRO A 96 1.73 0.81 -10.94
N LEU A 97 2.91 1.44 -10.91
CA LEU A 97 4.13 0.74 -10.46
C LEU A 97 4.33 0.81 -8.94
N LEU A 98 4.59 -0.36 -8.35
CA LEU A 98 5.23 -0.51 -7.03
C LEU A 98 6.67 -0.95 -7.28
N ALA A 99 7.62 -0.03 -7.15
CA ALA A 99 9.04 -0.36 -7.10
C ALA A 99 9.42 -0.56 -5.62
N GLN A 100 9.94 -1.74 -5.28
CA GLN A 100 10.54 -1.98 -3.96
C GLN A 100 12.05 -1.90 -4.07
N GLU A 101 12.67 -1.17 -3.13
CA GLU A 101 14.12 -1.07 -3.01
C GLU A 101 14.67 -2.38 -2.43
N CYS A 102 15.62 -3.01 -3.13
CA CYS A 102 16.54 -3.96 -2.50
C CYS A 102 17.91 -3.30 -2.39
N CYS A 103 18.13 -2.57 -1.30
CA CYS A 103 19.49 -2.37 -0.80
C CYS A 103 19.92 -3.70 -0.16
N ASN A 104 20.81 -4.43 -0.83
CA ASN A 104 21.51 -5.54 -0.17
C ASN A 104 22.47 -4.94 0.87
N PRO A 105 22.61 -5.52 2.08
CA PRO A 105 23.63 -5.10 3.05
C PRO A 105 25.05 -5.31 2.53
#